data_AF-A0A2P6NXQ3-F1
#
_entry.id   AF-A0A2P6NXQ3-F1
#
_cell.length_a   1.000
_cell.length_b   1.000
_cell.length_c   1.000
_cell.angle_alpha   90.00
_cell.angle_beta   90.00
_cell.angle_gamma   90.00
#
_symmetry.space_group_name_H-M   'P 1'
#
loop_
_entity.id
_entity.type
_entity.pdbx_description
1 polymer ?
#
loop_
_entity_poly.entity_id
_entity_poly.type
_entity_poly.pdbx_seq_one_letter_code
_entity_poly.pdbx_strand_id
1 'polypeptide(L)'
;MGKYADTAVAATSLGGGEKCGWLMKQGGNVKTWKHRYFILKGRHLYYYKNPKDTNFKGRVDLDASSSVSEGPLAQSEHAFQVNTSKRIYPLFSKGGQPQQDKREWMDAINAAIKKPERATPSSPPISGNNQQSEMTPAPVTTPARQDSPARKKLDEAKQAISFLKDKQSKVYEFWAIWFESIAPKSELMAGGAIEFYVACSADMQKLTWRTNGPQSIFIQKMVDFFWNVGAPEDEIDRLNDVGALINPVKIGSWIDMSKQGGMDGGWYFPVEIPMRLATEAADQGTAIREFAQWAESHSITTAFAVGRDMGAAPPRQTEIRFKLPGNHPEDQVKVGLNAFATFKFPPIPEAAAAVLSNAKIENSHDASVSLSVITSTEGFVRLGLLVPRPSPSDVQALCAAVGGTAKAVSDFEGSMDILPGEGPLFVEYQYLQKPFGYGVYKEGFDIVFHYRVGIEEI
;
A
#
# COMPACT_ATOMS: atom_id res chain seq x y z
N MET A 1 22.15 5.09 -15.73
CA MET A 1 22.12 6.45 -16.32
C MET A 1 20.78 6.63 -17.02
N GLY A 2 19.85 7.37 -16.40
CA GLY A 2 18.44 7.48 -16.81
C GLY A 2 18.15 8.77 -17.58
N LYS A 3 17.24 8.66 -18.55
CA LYS A 3 16.84 9.70 -19.53
C LYS A 3 16.23 10.93 -18.84
N TYR A 4 16.51 12.11 -19.40
CA TYR A 4 16.19 13.48 -18.92
C TYR A 4 17.21 14.09 -17.94
N ALA A 5 18.46 14.20 -18.39
CA ALA A 5 19.42 15.14 -17.83
C ALA A 5 19.06 16.58 -18.27
N ASP A 6 18.01 17.17 -17.65
CA ASP A 6 17.87 18.60 -17.28
C ASP A 6 16.40 18.87 -16.91
N THR A 7 16.04 18.70 -15.64
CA THR A 7 14.70 19.06 -15.13
C THR A 7 14.65 20.48 -14.55
N ALA A 8 15.78 21.21 -14.59
CA ALA A 8 16.00 22.49 -13.93
C ALA A 8 15.42 23.69 -14.71
N VAL A 9 14.12 23.65 -15.01
CA VAL A 9 13.40 24.80 -15.57
C VAL A 9 12.33 25.25 -14.58
N ALA A 10 12.57 26.38 -13.91
CA ALA A 10 11.66 26.91 -12.90
C ALA A 10 10.35 27.41 -13.51
N ALA A 11 9.22 27.11 -12.88
CA ALA A 11 7.90 27.57 -13.31
C ALA A 11 7.85 29.11 -13.46
N THR A 12 8.49 29.83 -12.53
CA THR A 12 8.61 31.29 -12.54
C THR A 12 9.41 31.82 -13.73
N SER A 13 10.39 31.06 -14.23
CA SER A 13 11.22 31.46 -15.38
C SER A 13 10.47 31.37 -16.72
N LEU A 14 9.43 30.53 -16.80
CA LEU A 14 8.55 30.44 -17.97
C LEU A 14 7.48 31.55 -18.00
N GLY A 15 7.29 32.26 -16.88
CA GLY A 15 6.21 33.22 -16.67
C GLY A 15 4.82 32.55 -16.75
N GLY A 16 3.79 33.34 -17.09
CA GLY A 16 2.43 32.81 -17.34
C GLY A 16 2.28 31.96 -18.61
N GLY A 17 3.34 31.82 -19.42
CA GLY A 17 3.29 31.12 -20.70
C GLY A 17 2.27 31.71 -21.69
N GLU A 18 1.96 30.96 -22.75
CA GLU A 18 0.80 31.21 -23.61
C GLU A 18 -0.53 30.81 -22.93
N LYS A 19 -0.47 29.85 -22.00
CA LYS A 19 -1.54 29.56 -21.03
C LYS A 19 -0.92 28.84 -19.83
N CYS A 20 -1.40 29.17 -18.64
CA CYS A 20 -1.04 28.46 -17.41
C CYS A 20 -2.27 28.20 -16.55
N GLY A 21 -2.20 27.17 -15.72
CA GLY A 21 -3.31 26.83 -14.84
C GLY A 21 -3.25 25.40 -14.35
N TRP A 22 -4.13 25.09 -13.40
CA TRP A 22 -4.23 23.77 -12.81
C TRP A 22 -5.03 22.82 -13.69
N LEU A 23 -4.50 21.62 -13.88
CA LEU A 23 -5.21 20.50 -14.51
C LEU A 23 -4.94 19.22 -13.74
N MET A 24 -5.91 18.33 -13.77
CA MET A 24 -5.72 16.93 -13.41
C MET A 24 -5.12 16.22 -14.62
N LYS A 25 -4.03 15.46 -14.43
CA LYS A 25 -3.41 14.62 -15.46
C LYS A 25 -3.39 13.16 -15.05
N GLN A 26 -3.54 12.24 -15.99
CA GLN A 26 -3.33 10.83 -15.70
C GLN A 26 -1.83 10.46 -15.72
N GLY A 27 -1.42 9.56 -14.83
CA GLY A 27 -0.10 8.96 -14.75
C GLY A 27 0.19 8.00 -15.91
N GLY A 28 1.48 7.76 -16.18
CA GLY A 28 1.91 6.98 -17.35
C GLY A 28 1.93 5.49 -17.06
N ASN A 29 2.82 5.13 -16.13
CA ASN A 29 3.08 3.75 -15.70
C ASN A 29 2.01 3.29 -14.71
N VAL A 30 1.66 4.15 -13.74
CA VAL A 30 0.50 3.96 -12.86
C VAL A 30 -0.59 4.93 -13.28
N LYS A 31 -1.82 4.45 -13.48
CA LYS A 31 -2.95 5.21 -14.04
C LYS A 31 -3.65 6.15 -13.03
N THR A 32 -2.91 6.68 -12.06
CA THR A 32 -3.41 7.64 -11.07
C THR A 32 -3.60 9.05 -11.65
N TRP A 33 -4.53 9.84 -11.10
CA TRP A 33 -4.71 11.24 -11.48
C TRP A 33 -3.93 12.18 -10.56
N LYS A 34 -3.18 13.10 -11.14
CA LYS A 34 -2.32 14.05 -10.41
C LYS A 34 -2.74 15.48 -10.71
N HIS A 35 -2.94 16.27 -9.67
CA HIS A 35 -3.17 17.71 -9.81
C HIS A 35 -1.82 18.38 -10.09
N ARG A 36 -1.69 19.03 -11.25
CA ARG A 36 -0.44 19.64 -11.67
C ARG A 36 -0.69 21.03 -12.24
N TYR A 37 0.24 21.93 -11.97
CA TYR A 37 0.23 23.26 -12.55
C TYR A 37 0.90 23.20 -13.91
N PHE A 38 0.13 23.43 -14.97
CA PHE A 38 0.60 23.39 -16.34
C PHE A 38 0.99 24.78 -16.82
N ILE A 39 2.06 24.84 -17.61
CA ILE A 39 2.48 26.05 -18.33
C ILE A 39 2.78 25.63 -19.77
N LEU A 40 2.00 26.14 -20.71
CA LEU A 40 2.28 26.05 -22.13
C LEU A 40 3.27 27.16 -22.50
N LYS A 41 4.46 26.79 -22.97
CA LYS A 41 5.46 27.73 -23.49
C LYS A 41 5.99 27.25 -24.84
N GLY A 42 5.72 27.99 -25.91
CA GLY A 42 6.12 27.58 -27.26
C GLY A 42 5.49 26.25 -27.67
N ARG A 43 6.30 25.23 -27.98
CA ARG A 43 5.85 23.86 -28.33
C ARG A 43 5.94 22.87 -27.17
N HIS A 44 6.05 23.38 -25.95
CA HIS A 44 6.23 22.56 -24.77
C HIS A 44 5.15 22.87 -23.74
N LEU A 45 4.48 21.82 -23.28
CA LEU A 45 3.55 21.89 -22.18
C LEU A 45 4.22 21.29 -20.93
N TYR A 46 4.77 22.17 -20.10
CA TYR A 46 5.43 21.82 -18.84
C TYR A 46 4.40 21.59 -17.75
N TYR A 47 4.67 20.70 -16.81
CA TYR A 47 3.83 20.53 -15.63
C TYR A 47 4.63 20.39 -14.34
N TYR A 48 4.16 21.06 -13.30
CA TYR A 48 4.80 21.23 -12.00
C TYR A 48 3.91 20.71 -10.88
N LYS A 49 4.49 20.42 -9.71
CA LYS A 49 3.68 20.16 -8.51
C LYS A 49 3.09 21.48 -8.01
N ASN A 50 3.88 22.56 -8.01
CA ASN A 50 3.43 23.92 -7.65
C ASN A 50 3.87 24.96 -8.69
N PRO A 51 3.15 26.10 -8.81
CA PRO A 51 3.49 27.20 -9.73
C PRO A 51 4.81 27.92 -9.38
N LYS A 52 5.43 27.62 -8.23
CA LYS A 52 6.72 28.19 -7.79
C LYS A 52 7.87 27.17 -7.81
N ASP A 53 7.62 25.93 -8.24
CA ASP A 53 8.66 24.90 -8.26
C ASP A 53 9.78 25.24 -9.26
N THR A 54 11.01 24.93 -8.87
CA THR A 54 12.20 25.14 -9.71
C THR A 54 12.45 24.03 -10.72
N ASN A 55 11.78 22.88 -10.56
CA ASN A 55 11.90 21.71 -11.42
C ASN A 55 10.53 21.26 -11.92
N PHE A 56 10.40 21.01 -13.23
CA PHE A 56 9.19 20.42 -13.78
C PHE A 56 9.13 18.91 -13.47
N LYS A 57 7.92 18.38 -13.27
CA LYS A 57 7.68 16.93 -13.09
C LYS A 57 7.62 16.17 -14.40
N GLY A 58 7.39 16.88 -15.49
CA GLY A 58 7.59 16.40 -16.85
C GLY A 58 7.16 17.46 -17.85
N ARG A 59 7.31 17.12 -19.13
CA ARG A 59 7.01 17.98 -20.26
C ARG A 59 6.34 17.16 -21.35
N VAL A 60 5.34 17.73 -22.00
CA VAL A 60 4.76 17.21 -23.23
C VAL A 60 5.35 18.02 -24.37
N ASP A 61 6.07 17.35 -25.26
CA ASP A 61 6.59 17.94 -26.48
C ASP A 61 5.51 17.86 -27.56
N LEU A 62 5.11 19.02 -28.08
CA LEU A 62 4.12 19.14 -29.14
C LEU A 62 4.85 19.22 -30.48
N ASP A 63 4.61 18.29 -31.38
CA ASP A 63 5.15 18.27 -32.74
C ASP A 63 4.03 18.46 -33.77
N ALA A 64 4.35 18.51 -35.07
CA ALA A 64 3.34 18.70 -36.11
C ALA A 64 2.33 17.52 -36.21
N SER A 65 2.67 16.35 -35.65
CA SER A 65 1.78 15.18 -35.58
C SER A 65 0.90 15.18 -34.33
N SER A 66 1.17 16.07 -33.38
CA SER A 66 0.41 16.16 -32.14
C SER A 66 -0.98 16.73 -32.41
N SER A 67 -1.95 16.30 -31.62
CA SER A 67 -3.31 16.81 -31.68
C SER A 67 -3.88 16.96 -30.29
N VAL A 68 -4.89 17.80 -30.15
CA VAL A 68 -5.73 17.84 -28.95
C VAL A 68 -7.16 17.52 -29.36
N SER A 69 -7.75 16.58 -28.64
CA SER A 69 -9.13 16.14 -28.89
C SER A 69 -9.91 16.16 -27.59
N GLU A 70 -11.22 16.03 -27.69
CA GLU A 70 -12.03 15.74 -26.52
C GLU A 70 -11.59 14.41 -25.88
N GLY A 71 -11.64 14.35 -24.55
CA GLY A 71 -11.20 13.22 -23.73
C GLY A 71 -12.40 12.45 -23.20
N PRO A 72 -12.21 11.27 -22.59
CA PRO A 72 -13.32 10.38 -22.26
C PRO A 72 -14.25 11.00 -21.21
N LEU A 73 -15.55 10.94 -21.50
CA LEU A 73 -16.68 11.51 -20.76
C LEU A 73 -16.85 10.98 -19.31
N ALA A 74 -16.10 9.95 -18.89
CA ALA A 74 -16.31 9.23 -17.62
C ALA A 74 -15.72 9.91 -16.38
N GLN A 75 -14.70 10.76 -16.53
CA GLN A 75 -13.98 11.39 -15.39
C GLN A 75 -14.39 12.86 -15.18
N SER A 76 -14.76 13.51 -16.27
CA SER A 76 -15.31 14.86 -16.31
C SER A 76 -15.91 15.04 -17.70
N GLU A 77 -17.11 15.61 -17.79
CA GLU A 77 -17.72 16.02 -19.07
C GLU A 77 -16.85 17.04 -19.82
N HIS A 78 -15.91 17.68 -19.11
CA HIS A 78 -15.01 18.69 -19.62
C HIS A 78 -13.57 18.18 -19.80
N ALA A 79 -13.37 16.86 -19.88
CA ALA A 79 -12.07 16.28 -20.17
C ALA A 79 -11.62 16.51 -21.62
N PHE A 80 -10.33 16.64 -21.81
CA PHE A 80 -9.65 16.69 -23.11
C PHE A 80 -8.36 15.87 -23.04
N GLN A 81 -7.75 15.60 -24.18
CA GLN A 81 -6.50 14.86 -24.23
C GLN A 81 -5.52 15.44 -25.24
N VAL A 82 -4.25 15.47 -24.86
CA VAL A 82 -3.15 15.83 -25.75
C VAL A 82 -2.53 14.54 -26.27
N ASN A 83 -2.64 14.32 -27.58
CA ASN A 83 -2.10 13.17 -28.26
C ASN A 83 -0.75 13.56 -28.87
N THR A 84 0.31 12.88 -28.45
CA THR A 84 1.63 12.99 -29.10
C THR A 84 1.99 11.66 -29.74
N SER A 85 3.01 11.67 -30.60
CA SER A 85 3.59 10.47 -31.20
C SER A 85 4.04 9.42 -30.18
N LYS A 86 4.33 9.82 -28.93
CA LYS A 86 4.83 8.92 -27.88
C LYS A 86 3.77 8.50 -26.87
N ARG A 87 2.78 9.36 -26.61
CA ARG A 87 1.86 9.17 -25.49
C ARG A 87 0.62 10.05 -25.60
N ILE A 88 -0.50 9.51 -25.12
CA ILE A 88 -1.72 10.28 -24.85
C ILE A 88 -1.69 10.81 -23.41
N TYR A 89 -2.01 12.08 -23.24
CA TYR A 89 -2.10 12.76 -21.96
C TYR A 89 -3.56 13.19 -21.72
N PRO A 90 -4.36 12.38 -21.00
CA PRO A 90 -5.68 12.78 -20.55
C PRO A 90 -5.59 13.89 -19.50
N LEU A 91 -6.39 14.94 -19.67
CA LEU A 91 -6.40 16.15 -18.86
C LEU A 91 -7.84 16.64 -18.58
N PHE A 92 -8.08 17.23 -17.42
CA PHE A 92 -9.31 17.99 -17.15
C PHE A 92 -9.09 19.08 -16.09
N SER A 93 -9.92 20.11 -16.09
CA SER A 93 -9.90 21.16 -15.06
C SER A 93 -10.89 20.84 -13.93
N LYS A 94 -10.53 21.19 -12.68
CA LYS A 94 -11.43 21.23 -11.51
C LYS A 94 -11.79 22.66 -11.10
N GLY A 95 -11.45 23.65 -11.93
CA GLY A 95 -11.69 25.07 -11.65
C GLY A 95 -13.17 25.45 -11.66
N GLY A 96 -13.49 26.71 -11.33
CA GLY A 96 -14.87 27.21 -11.28
C GLY A 96 -15.58 27.29 -12.63
N GLN A 97 -14.85 27.18 -13.76
CA GLN A 97 -15.41 27.22 -15.12
C GLN A 97 -14.83 26.11 -16.03
N PRO A 98 -15.06 24.81 -15.74
CA PRO A 98 -14.36 23.71 -16.40
C PRO A 98 -14.53 23.63 -17.92
N GLN A 99 -15.73 23.96 -18.45
CA GLN A 99 -15.98 23.97 -19.90
C GLN A 99 -15.21 25.08 -20.62
N GLN A 100 -15.12 26.26 -20.00
CA GLN A 100 -14.34 27.37 -20.54
C GLN A 100 -12.85 27.05 -20.47
N ASP A 101 -12.37 26.52 -19.33
CA ASP A 101 -10.99 26.08 -19.16
C ASP A 101 -10.59 25.04 -20.21
N LYS A 102 -11.43 24.02 -20.44
CA LYS A 102 -11.24 23.00 -21.49
C LYS A 102 -11.01 23.67 -22.84
N ARG A 103 -11.96 24.52 -23.27
CA ARG A 103 -11.91 25.20 -24.57
C ARG A 103 -10.62 26.02 -24.71
N GLU A 104 -10.31 26.85 -23.72
CA GLU A 104 -9.13 27.69 -23.75
C GLU A 104 -7.82 26.88 -23.77
N TRP A 105 -7.76 25.75 -23.05
CA TRP A 105 -6.59 24.86 -23.10
C TRP A 105 -6.45 24.17 -24.45
N MET A 106 -7.53 23.65 -25.00
CA MET A 106 -7.52 23.02 -26.34
C MET A 106 -7.13 24.03 -27.42
N ASP A 107 -7.65 25.27 -27.36
CA ASP A 107 -7.33 26.32 -28.31
C ASP A 107 -5.87 26.73 -28.23
N ALA A 108 -5.34 26.94 -27.01
CA ALA A 108 -3.94 27.31 -26.81
C ALA A 108 -2.97 26.21 -27.30
N ILE A 109 -3.28 24.94 -27.02
CA ILE A 109 -2.47 23.80 -27.46
C ILE A 109 -2.54 23.63 -28.98
N ASN A 110 -3.72 23.74 -29.59
CA ASN A 110 -3.87 23.73 -31.05
C ASN A 110 -3.10 24.88 -31.72
N ALA A 111 -3.14 26.08 -31.14
CA ALA A 111 -2.38 27.23 -31.64
C ALA A 111 -0.87 26.97 -31.56
N ALA A 112 -0.39 26.38 -30.46
CA ALA A 112 1.02 25.98 -30.32
C ALA A 112 1.42 24.91 -31.35
N ILE A 113 0.53 23.94 -31.64
CA ILE A 113 0.77 22.90 -32.66
C ILE A 113 0.90 23.50 -34.06
N LYS A 114 0.12 24.53 -34.39
CA LYS A 114 0.12 25.19 -35.71
C LYS A 114 1.29 26.16 -35.94
N LYS A 115 2.03 26.56 -34.89
CA LYS A 115 3.20 27.45 -35.05
C LYS A 115 4.35 26.71 -35.74
N PRO A 116 4.97 27.27 -36.80
CA PRO A 116 6.12 26.64 -37.45
C PRO A 116 7.29 26.48 -36.48
N GLU A 117 7.91 25.29 -36.51
CA GLU A 117 9.02 24.91 -35.63
C GLU A 117 10.27 25.72 -35.97
N ARG A 118 10.93 26.34 -34.98
CA ARG A 118 12.30 26.86 -35.17
C ARG A 118 13.26 25.69 -35.09
N ALA A 119 14.04 25.49 -36.16
CA ALA A 119 14.92 24.35 -36.36
C ALA A 119 15.97 24.17 -35.24
N THR A 120 16.10 22.94 -34.74
CA THR A 120 17.35 22.28 -34.31
C THR A 120 17.21 20.74 -34.47
N PRO A 121 18.31 19.97 -34.63
CA PRO A 121 18.36 18.81 -35.52
C PRO A 121 17.86 17.48 -34.94
N SER A 122 17.30 16.69 -35.86
CA SER A 122 16.61 15.40 -35.74
C SER A 122 17.49 14.16 -35.48
N SER A 123 16.85 13.06 -35.07
CA SER A 123 17.21 11.69 -35.47
C SER A 123 15.98 10.75 -35.46
N PRO A 124 15.95 9.70 -36.31
CA PRO A 124 14.75 9.24 -37.03
C PRO A 124 13.98 8.07 -36.37
N PRO A 125 12.79 7.73 -36.90
CA PRO A 125 11.83 6.81 -36.29
C PRO A 125 11.95 5.37 -36.82
N ILE A 126 11.52 4.39 -36.02
CA ILE A 126 11.20 3.04 -36.49
C ILE A 126 9.71 2.79 -36.27
N SER A 127 9.00 2.70 -37.41
CA SER A 127 7.59 2.36 -37.56
C SER A 127 7.33 0.86 -37.41
N GLY A 128 6.08 0.54 -37.07
CA GLY A 128 5.44 -0.75 -37.37
C GLY A 128 5.04 -1.54 -36.12
N ASN A 129 3.84 -2.10 -36.01
CA ASN A 129 2.63 -2.00 -36.80
C ASN A 129 1.50 -2.55 -35.92
N ASN A 130 0.30 -2.03 -36.13
CA ASN A 130 -1.02 -2.61 -35.85
C ASN A 130 -1.07 -4.03 -35.27
N GLN A 131 -1.83 -4.24 -34.19
CA GLN A 131 -3.28 -4.51 -34.26
C GLN A 131 -3.91 -4.46 -32.85
N GLN A 132 -4.92 -3.60 -32.73
CA GLN A 132 -5.90 -3.59 -31.66
C GLN A 132 -6.91 -4.72 -31.86
N SER A 133 -7.30 -5.33 -30.76
CA SER A 133 -8.68 -5.77 -30.47
C SER A 133 -8.82 -5.62 -28.95
N GLU A 134 -9.30 -4.48 -28.44
CA GLU A 134 -10.73 -4.18 -28.18
C GLU A 134 -11.47 -5.35 -27.52
N MET A 135 -11.79 -5.20 -26.23
CA MET A 135 -13.15 -5.05 -25.71
C MET A 135 -13.03 -4.27 -24.38
N THR A 136 -13.41 -2.99 -24.35
CA THR A 136 -14.73 -2.42 -24.04
C THR A 136 -15.40 -2.88 -22.75
N PRO A 137 -15.99 -1.93 -22.01
CA PRO A 137 -16.50 -2.11 -20.67
C PRO A 137 -18.01 -2.37 -20.68
N ALA A 138 -18.48 -3.03 -19.62
CA ALA A 138 -19.90 -3.13 -19.30
C ALA A 138 -20.17 -2.41 -17.96
N PRO A 139 -21.43 -2.03 -17.73
CA PRO A 139 -21.85 -0.99 -16.78
C PRO A 139 -21.70 -1.48 -15.35
N VAL A 140 -21.54 -0.57 -14.39
CA VAL A 140 -21.59 -0.94 -12.98
C VAL A 140 -22.70 -0.13 -12.29
N THR A 141 -23.94 -0.63 -12.39
CA THR A 141 -24.68 -0.96 -11.16
C THR A 141 -23.66 -1.55 -10.21
N THR A 142 -23.41 -0.99 -9.01
CA THR A 142 -22.57 -1.66 -8.01
C THR A 142 -22.94 -3.13 -8.07
N PRO A 143 -22.05 -4.07 -8.44
CA PRO A 143 -22.43 -5.45 -8.34
C PRO A 143 -22.73 -5.56 -6.85
N ALA A 144 -23.94 -6.00 -6.50
CA ALA A 144 -24.12 -6.53 -5.16
C ALA A 144 -22.91 -7.43 -4.95
N ARG A 145 -22.03 -7.01 -4.05
CA ARG A 145 -20.73 -7.64 -3.87
C ARG A 145 -21.06 -9.11 -3.71
N GLN A 146 -20.63 -9.98 -4.62
CA GLN A 146 -21.00 -11.38 -4.51
C GLN A 146 -20.54 -11.83 -3.12
N ASP A 147 -21.49 -12.19 -2.26
CA ASP A 147 -21.25 -12.60 -0.88
C ASP A 147 -20.45 -13.90 -0.91
N SER A 148 -19.16 -13.78 -1.17
CA SER A 148 -18.25 -14.89 -1.12
C SER A 148 -18.18 -15.38 0.33
N PRO A 149 -17.92 -16.68 0.53
CA PRO A 149 -17.72 -17.21 1.88
C PRO A 149 -16.66 -16.43 2.66
N ALA A 150 -15.57 -15.98 2.00
CA ALA A 150 -14.50 -15.24 2.66
C ALA A 150 -14.94 -13.86 3.15
N ARG A 151 -15.72 -13.11 2.36
CA ARG A 151 -16.24 -11.79 2.75
C ARG A 151 -17.32 -11.88 3.81
N LYS A 152 -18.18 -12.90 3.74
CA LYS A 152 -19.18 -13.18 4.76
C LYS A 152 -18.51 -13.43 6.11
N LYS A 153 -17.50 -14.30 6.15
CA LYS A 153 -16.69 -14.57 7.34
C LYS A 153 -16.01 -13.31 7.89
N LEU A 154 -15.53 -12.42 7.02
CA LEU A 154 -14.92 -11.15 7.44
C LEU A 154 -15.93 -10.21 8.11
N ASP A 155 -17.16 -10.14 7.59
CA ASP A 155 -18.24 -9.36 8.21
C ASP A 155 -18.70 -9.99 9.53
N GLU A 156 -18.81 -11.32 9.60
CA GLU A 156 -19.12 -12.07 10.83
C GLU A 156 -18.05 -11.84 11.92
N ALA A 157 -16.77 -11.91 11.54
CA ALA A 157 -15.66 -11.54 12.42
C ALA A 157 -15.82 -10.12 12.98
N LYS A 158 -16.14 -9.15 12.11
CA LYS A 158 -16.39 -7.77 12.55
C LYS A 158 -17.55 -7.70 13.55
N GLN A 159 -18.63 -8.45 13.33
CA GLN A 159 -19.78 -8.49 14.23
C GLN A 159 -19.45 -9.08 15.61
N ALA A 160 -18.43 -9.95 15.72
CA ALA A 160 -17.96 -10.48 16.99
C ALA A 160 -17.22 -9.43 17.85
N ILE A 161 -16.74 -8.33 17.26
CA ILE A 161 -15.94 -7.32 17.95
C ILE A 161 -16.79 -6.21 18.56
N SER A 162 -16.71 -6.05 19.88
CA SER A 162 -17.53 -5.11 20.65
C SER A 162 -17.48 -3.66 20.15
N PHE A 163 -16.28 -3.12 19.87
CA PHE A 163 -16.09 -1.73 19.43
C PHE A 163 -16.38 -1.50 17.93
N LEU A 164 -16.75 -2.55 17.18
CA LEU A 164 -17.17 -2.48 15.77
C LEU A 164 -18.67 -2.74 15.58
N LYS A 165 -19.46 -2.71 16.65
CA LYS A 165 -20.93 -2.86 16.59
C LYS A 165 -21.66 -1.55 16.36
N ASP A 166 -21.08 -0.44 16.81
CA ASP A 166 -21.69 0.88 16.66
C ASP A 166 -21.49 1.42 15.24
N LYS A 167 -22.58 1.39 14.45
CA LYS A 167 -22.60 1.89 13.07
C LYS A 167 -22.39 3.40 12.96
N GLN A 168 -22.51 4.15 14.05
CA GLN A 168 -22.25 5.59 14.09
C GLN A 168 -20.81 5.90 14.48
N SER A 169 -20.02 4.88 14.88
CA SER A 169 -18.63 5.08 15.25
C SER A 169 -17.74 5.28 14.03
N LYS A 170 -16.72 6.14 14.17
CA LYS A 170 -15.71 6.35 13.12
C LYS A 170 -14.90 5.09 12.79
N VAL A 171 -14.70 4.22 13.78
CA VAL A 171 -13.97 2.95 13.59
C VAL A 171 -14.77 1.99 12.70
N TYR A 172 -16.09 1.94 12.88
CA TYR A 172 -16.98 1.20 11.97
C TYR A 172 -16.94 1.78 10.56
N GLU A 173 -17.08 3.11 10.43
CA GLU A 173 -17.06 3.80 9.14
C GLU A 173 -15.75 3.52 8.40
N PHE A 174 -14.61 3.62 9.08
CA PHE A 174 -13.30 3.33 8.50
C PHE A 174 -13.18 1.87 8.03
N TRP A 175 -13.67 0.91 8.82
CA TRP A 175 -13.75 -0.49 8.39
C TRP A 175 -14.62 -0.65 7.15
N ALA A 176 -15.79 0.02 7.09
CA ALA A 176 -16.70 -0.07 5.97
C ALA A 176 -16.08 0.49 4.69
N ILE A 177 -15.44 1.66 4.75
CA ILE A 177 -14.73 2.27 3.62
C ILE A 177 -13.63 1.35 3.11
N TRP A 178 -12.81 0.79 4.00
CA TRP A 178 -11.78 -0.18 3.61
C TRP A 178 -12.39 -1.44 3.01
N PHE A 179 -13.39 -2.01 3.67
CA PHE A 179 -14.07 -3.22 3.24
C PHE A 179 -14.61 -3.00 1.84
N GLU A 180 -15.39 -1.95 1.58
CA GLU A 180 -15.98 -1.62 0.28
C GLU A 180 -14.94 -1.39 -0.82
N SER A 181 -13.74 -0.91 -0.47
CA SER A 181 -12.68 -0.68 -1.45
C SER A 181 -12.15 -1.95 -2.12
N ILE A 182 -12.20 -3.11 -1.44
CA ILE A 182 -11.58 -4.34 -1.94
C ILE A 182 -12.20 -4.76 -3.30
N ALA A 183 -11.36 -5.06 -4.29
CA ALA A 183 -11.81 -5.46 -5.63
C ALA A 183 -12.75 -6.69 -5.57
N PRO A 184 -13.84 -6.75 -6.36
CA PRO A 184 -14.76 -7.88 -6.37
C PRO A 184 -14.18 -9.10 -7.09
N LYS A 185 -14.59 -10.31 -6.69
CA LYS A 185 -14.20 -11.58 -7.33
C LYS A 185 -14.36 -11.57 -8.85
N SER A 186 -15.41 -10.93 -9.37
CA SER A 186 -15.71 -10.85 -10.81
C SER A 186 -14.65 -10.13 -11.64
N GLU A 187 -13.78 -9.33 -11.04
CA GLU A 187 -12.66 -8.67 -11.72
C GLU A 187 -11.41 -9.56 -11.79
N LEU A 188 -11.40 -10.73 -11.14
CA LEU A 188 -10.26 -11.66 -11.22
C LEU A 188 -10.11 -12.25 -12.63
N MET A 189 -8.86 -12.42 -13.02
CA MET A 189 -8.48 -13.23 -14.19
C MET A 189 -8.23 -14.68 -13.74
N ALA A 190 -8.27 -15.64 -14.67
CA ALA A 190 -8.02 -17.05 -14.38
C ALA A 190 -6.69 -17.26 -13.62
N GLY A 191 -6.73 -18.04 -12.54
CA GLY A 191 -5.58 -18.26 -11.66
C GLY A 191 -5.25 -17.10 -10.70
N GLY A 192 -6.03 -16.02 -10.73
CA GLY A 192 -5.95 -14.93 -9.77
C GLY A 192 -6.71 -15.27 -8.48
N ALA A 193 -6.23 -14.73 -7.36
CA ALA A 193 -6.86 -14.90 -6.06
C ALA A 193 -6.84 -13.63 -5.21
N ILE A 194 -7.90 -13.41 -4.45
CA ILE A 194 -7.96 -12.41 -3.38
C ILE A 194 -7.93 -13.14 -2.04
N GLU A 195 -6.98 -12.77 -1.18
CA GLU A 195 -6.83 -13.36 0.14
C GLU A 195 -7.24 -12.38 1.22
N PHE A 196 -7.78 -12.93 2.31
CA PHE A 196 -8.27 -12.18 3.46
C PHE A 196 -7.64 -12.70 4.73
N TYR A 197 -7.12 -11.78 5.53
CA TYR A 197 -6.46 -12.07 6.79
C TYR A 197 -6.98 -11.14 7.87
N VAL A 198 -7.01 -11.66 9.09
CA VAL A 198 -7.28 -10.87 10.29
C VAL A 198 -6.26 -11.25 11.34
N ALA A 199 -5.81 -10.27 12.10
CA ALA A 199 -5.06 -10.51 13.31
C ALA A 199 -5.71 -9.81 14.50
N CYS A 200 -5.68 -10.43 15.68
CA CYS A 200 -6.24 -9.86 16.90
C CYS A 200 -5.23 -9.95 18.05
N SER A 201 -5.21 -8.93 18.91
CA SER A 201 -4.48 -9.01 20.18
C SER A 201 -5.17 -10.03 21.10
N ALA A 202 -4.41 -10.67 21.98
CA ALA A 202 -4.93 -11.69 22.89
C ALA A 202 -6.01 -11.15 23.86
N ASP A 203 -5.97 -9.84 24.15
CA ASP A 203 -6.99 -9.13 24.94
C ASP A 203 -8.19 -8.64 24.10
N MET A 204 -8.20 -8.92 22.79
CA MET A 204 -9.23 -8.52 21.82
C MET A 204 -9.46 -7.00 21.76
N GLN A 205 -8.47 -6.20 22.15
CA GLN A 205 -8.54 -4.74 22.14
C GLN A 205 -7.99 -4.12 20.86
N LYS A 206 -7.25 -4.87 20.04
CA LYS A 206 -6.70 -4.44 18.75
C LYS A 206 -7.01 -5.48 17.68
N LEU A 207 -7.41 -5.02 16.49
CA LEU A 207 -7.49 -5.83 15.29
C LEU A 207 -6.75 -5.21 14.13
N THR A 208 -6.21 -6.07 13.28
CA THR A 208 -5.60 -5.75 11.99
C THR A 208 -6.33 -6.53 10.92
N TRP A 209 -6.85 -5.86 9.90
CA TRP A 209 -7.50 -6.47 8.75
C TRP A 209 -6.59 -6.31 7.55
N ARG A 210 -6.37 -7.38 6.79
CA ARG A 210 -5.55 -7.32 5.57
C ARG A 210 -6.23 -8.02 4.43
N THR A 211 -6.08 -7.47 3.23
CA THR A 211 -6.40 -8.16 1.99
C THR A 211 -5.26 -7.98 1.00
N ASN A 212 -5.11 -8.90 0.07
CA ASN A 212 -4.22 -8.73 -1.07
C ASN A 212 -4.72 -9.53 -2.28
N GLY A 213 -4.27 -9.10 -3.46
CA GLY A 213 -4.63 -9.72 -4.73
C GLY A 213 -3.80 -9.16 -5.88
N PRO A 214 -4.14 -9.52 -7.13
CA PRO A 214 -3.39 -9.08 -8.31
C PRO A 214 -3.31 -7.56 -8.39
N GLN A 215 -2.10 -7.04 -8.66
CA GLN A 215 -1.84 -5.61 -8.76
C GLN A 215 -2.78 -4.91 -9.75
N SER A 216 -3.08 -5.56 -10.88
CA SER A 216 -3.87 -5.02 -11.99
C SER A 216 -5.26 -4.54 -11.57
N ILE A 217 -5.89 -5.20 -10.60
CA ILE A 217 -7.25 -4.88 -10.13
C ILE A 217 -7.25 -4.21 -8.76
N PHE A 218 -6.18 -4.36 -7.97
CA PHE A 218 -6.09 -3.75 -6.64
C PHE A 218 -5.61 -2.29 -6.66
N ILE A 219 -4.74 -1.89 -7.59
CA ILE A 219 -4.00 -0.63 -7.44
C ILE A 219 -4.92 0.60 -7.45
N GLN A 220 -5.90 0.63 -8.35
CA GLN A 220 -6.82 1.76 -8.42
C GLN A 220 -7.72 1.80 -7.18
N LYS A 221 -8.25 0.64 -6.77
CA LYS A 221 -9.10 0.49 -5.58
C LYS A 221 -8.40 0.94 -4.30
N MET A 222 -7.13 0.56 -4.14
CA MET A 222 -6.30 0.99 -3.01
C MET A 222 -6.05 2.49 -3.03
N VAL A 223 -5.71 3.06 -4.19
CA VAL A 223 -5.53 4.51 -4.31
C VAL A 223 -6.82 5.24 -3.95
N ASP A 224 -7.96 4.81 -4.48
CA ASP A 224 -9.27 5.41 -4.18
C ASP A 224 -9.60 5.32 -2.68
N PHE A 225 -9.33 4.19 -2.04
CA PHE A 225 -9.43 4.02 -0.59
C PHE A 225 -8.61 5.08 0.16
N PHE A 226 -7.33 5.21 -0.16
CA PHE A 226 -6.44 6.16 0.51
C PHE A 226 -6.86 7.61 0.30
N TRP A 227 -7.34 7.97 -0.89
CA TRP A 227 -7.94 9.30 -1.13
C TRP A 227 -9.18 9.53 -0.26
N ASN A 228 -10.07 8.54 -0.16
CA ASN A 228 -11.32 8.66 0.60
C ASN A 228 -11.07 8.84 2.10
N VAL A 229 -10.01 8.25 2.63
CA VAL A 229 -9.64 8.38 4.06
C VAL A 229 -8.67 9.55 4.32
N GLY A 230 -8.35 10.35 3.29
CA GLY A 230 -7.57 11.57 3.43
C GLY A 230 -6.06 11.35 3.56
N ALA A 231 -5.52 10.26 3.00
CA ALA A 231 -4.08 10.01 2.99
C ALA A 231 -3.33 11.13 2.23
N PRO A 232 -2.13 11.53 2.70
CA PRO A 232 -1.33 12.56 2.02
C PRO A 232 -0.94 12.18 0.58
N GLU A 233 -1.02 13.13 -0.36
CA GLU A 233 -0.70 12.89 -1.80
C GLU A 233 0.74 12.38 -1.98
N ASP A 234 1.68 12.87 -1.18
CA ASP A 234 3.08 12.44 -1.20
C ASP A 234 3.27 10.99 -0.76
N GLU A 235 2.43 10.46 0.14
CA GLU A 235 2.45 9.04 0.49
C GLU A 235 1.86 8.18 -0.64
N ILE A 236 0.88 8.69 -1.39
CA ILE A 236 0.37 8.01 -2.59
C ILE A 236 1.44 8.02 -3.69
N ASP A 237 2.18 9.13 -3.86
CA ASP A 237 3.35 9.17 -4.73
C ASP A 237 4.42 8.15 -4.27
N ARG A 238 4.65 8.00 -2.95
CA ARG A 238 5.58 7.01 -2.41
C ARG A 238 5.17 5.57 -2.73
N LEU A 239 3.90 5.21 -2.62
CA LEU A 239 3.38 3.90 -3.06
C LEU A 239 3.74 3.62 -4.53
N ASN A 240 3.60 4.62 -5.40
CA ASN A 240 3.96 4.48 -6.82
C ASN A 240 5.46 4.30 -7.04
N ASP A 241 6.29 5.06 -6.31
CA ASP A 241 7.75 5.00 -6.42
C ASP A 241 8.27 3.64 -5.95
N VAL A 242 7.79 3.16 -4.80
CA VAL A 242 8.16 1.82 -4.28
C VAL A 242 7.59 0.72 -5.18
N GLY A 243 6.37 0.90 -5.71
CA GLY A 243 5.78 -0.01 -6.70
C GLY A 243 6.60 -0.10 -7.99
N ALA A 244 7.19 1.00 -8.45
CA ALA A 244 8.08 1.01 -9.61
C ALA A 244 9.44 0.36 -9.31
N LEU A 245 9.94 0.49 -8.07
CA LEU A 245 11.18 -0.12 -7.61
C LEU A 245 11.07 -1.65 -7.52
N ILE A 246 9.99 -2.14 -6.90
CA ILE A 246 9.79 -3.58 -6.61
C ILE A 246 9.08 -4.30 -7.75
N ASN A 247 8.23 -3.59 -8.51
CA ASN A 247 7.37 -4.14 -9.55
C ASN A 247 6.55 -5.37 -9.10
N PRO A 248 5.74 -5.24 -8.03
CA PRO A 248 5.06 -6.38 -7.42
C PRO A 248 3.85 -6.83 -8.26
N VAL A 249 3.76 -8.14 -8.52
CA VAL A 249 2.59 -8.74 -9.19
C VAL A 249 1.35 -8.79 -8.29
N LYS A 250 1.54 -8.74 -6.98
CA LYS A 250 0.50 -8.79 -5.94
C LYS A 250 0.68 -7.63 -4.97
N ILE A 251 -0.41 -6.97 -4.61
CA ILE A 251 -0.41 -5.86 -3.64
C ILE A 251 -1.59 -6.01 -2.69
N GLY A 252 -1.53 -5.35 -1.55
CA GLY A 252 -2.59 -5.39 -0.55
C GLY A 252 -2.68 -4.12 0.28
N SER A 253 -3.83 -3.96 0.91
CA SER A 253 -4.07 -2.93 1.92
C SER A 253 -4.35 -3.58 3.27
N TRP A 254 -4.08 -2.82 4.32
CA TRP A 254 -4.40 -3.20 5.69
C TRP A 254 -4.97 -2.01 6.45
N ILE A 255 -5.77 -2.31 7.46
CA ILE A 255 -6.22 -1.34 8.46
C ILE A 255 -6.02 -1.91 9.87
N ASP A 256 -5.54 -1.06 10.76
CA ASP A 256 -5.40 -1.30 12.19
C ASP A 256 -6.46 -0.52 12.95
N MET A 257 -7.01 -1.13 13.99
CA MET A 257 -8.01 -0.51 14.83
C MET A 257 -7.92 -0.98 16.27
N SER A 258 -8.26 -0.08 17.20
CA SER A 258 -8.29 -0.39 18.63
C SER A 258 -9.58 0.05 19.30
N LYS A 259 -9.86 -0.54 20.46
CA LYS A 259 -10.99 -0.11 21.32
C LYS A 259 -10.87 1.35 21.75
N GLN A 260 -9.65 1.88 21.90
CA GLN A 260 -9.40 3.27 22.26
C GLN A 260 -9.62 4.24 21.09
N GLY A 261 -10.14 3.77 19.94
CA GLY A 261 -10.44 4.59 18.78
C GLY A 261 -9.23 4.83 17.87
N GLY A 262 -8.16 4.05 18.03
CA GLY A 262 -7.05 4.03 17.09
C GLY A 262 -7.55 3.55 15.73
N MET A 263 -7.15 4.25 14.67
CA MET A 263 -7.41 3.90 13.29
C MET A 263 -6.16 4.24 12.49
N ASP A 264 -5.58 3.24 11.84
CA ASP A 264 -4.46 3.44 10.93
C ASP A 264 -4.64 2.52 9.72
N GLY A 265 -4.03 2.86 8.60
CA GLY A 265 -4.17 2.09 7.38
C GLY A 265 -2.98 2.26 6.48
N GLY A 266 -2.72 1.25 5.67
CA GLY A 266 -1.55 1.24 4.83
C GLY A 266 -1.61 0.20 3.74
N TRP A 267 -0.50 0.08 3.02
CA TRP A 267 -0.33 -0.86 1.93
C TRP A 267 0.83 -1.82 2.21
N TYR A 268 0.87 -2.92 1.47
CA TYR A 268 1.97 -3.86 1.47
C TYR A 268 2.06 -4.64 0.16
N PHE A 269 3.25 -5.12 -0.14
CA PHE A 269 3.57 -5.96 -1.29
C PHE A 269 3.95 -7.36 -0.79
N PRO A 270 3.02 -8.32 -0.79
CA PRO A 270 3.26 -9.70 -0.36
C PRO A 270 3.92 -10.51 -1.49
N VAL A 271 5.15 -10.14 -1.84
CA VAL A 271 5.97 -10.82 -2.85
C VAL A 271 7.37 -11.04 -2.30
N GLU A 272 8.11 -11.95 -2.89
CA GLU A 272 9.54 -12.10 -2.57
C GLU A 272 10.31 -10.89 -3.10
N ILE A 273 11.07 -10.23 -2.21
CA ILE A 273 11.76 -8.97 -2.47
C ILE A 273 13.21 -9.12 -1.99
N PRO A 274 14.22 -8.83 -2.83
CA PRO A 274 15.59 -8.74 -2.36
C PRO A 274 15.71 -7.76 -1.19
N MET A 275 16.39 -8.16 -0.11
CA MET A 275 16.45 -7.37 1.13
C MET A 275 16.98 -5.95 0.89
N ARG A 276 17.91 -5.79 -0.06
CA ARG A 276 18.37 -4.47 -0.53
C ARG A 276 17.21 -3.56 -0.97
N LEU A 277 16.33 -4.05 -1.85
CA LEU A 277 15.17 -3.28 -2.33
C LEU A 277 14.15 -3.04 -1.21
N ALA A 278 13.98 -4.01 -0.31
CA ALA A 278 13.11 -3.86 0.86
C ALA A 278 13.57 -2.72 1.78
N THR A 279 14.88 -2.63 2.06
CA THR A 279 15.46 -1.54 2.86
C THR A 279 15.47 -0.19 2.15
N GLU A 280 15.57 -0.17 0.81
CA GLU A 280 15.49 1.06 0.00
C GLU A 280 14.07 1.63 -0.07
N ALA A 281 13.05 0.76 0.06
CA ALA A 281 11.65 1.16 0.16
C ALA A 281 11.32 1.90 1.46
N ALA A 282 12.09 1.68 2.53
CA ALA A 282 11.92 2.35 3.82
C ALA A 282 12.49 3.77 3.82
N ASP A 283 12.06 4.57 4.80
CA ASP A 283 12.65 5.88 5.04
C ASP A 283 14.08 5.74 5.56
N GLN A 284 14.98 6.51 4.96
CA GLN A 284 16.39 6.43 5.29
C GLN A 284 16.65 7.04 6.67
N GLY A 285 17.30 6.27 7.55
CA GLY A 285 17.50 6.63 8.94
C GLY A 285 18.45 5.66 9.64
N THR A 286 18.73 5.89 10.92
CA THR A 286 19.63 5.02 11.70
C THR A 286 19.04 3.62 11.88
N ALA A 287 17.75 3.51 12.21
CA ALA A 287 17.11 2.23 12.44
C ALA A 287 17.14 1.30 11.22
N ILE A 288 16.80 1.80 10.02
CA ILE A 288 16.84 0.96 8.81
C ILE A 288 18.27 0.55 8.45
N ARG A 289 19.28 1.39 8.71
CA ARG A 289 20.70 1.03 8.50
C ARG A 289 21.16 -0.04 9.47
N GLU A 290 20.83 0.09 10.75
CA GLU A 290 21.13 -0.93 11.78
C GLU A 290 20.42 -2.25 11.44
N PHE A 291 19.15 -2.19 11.01
CA PHE A 291 18.42 -3.36 10.52
C PHE A 291 19.10 -4.01 9.32
N ALA A 292 19.49 -3.23 8.30
CA ALA A 292 20.14 -3.73 7.11
C ALA A 292 21.47 -4.44 7.43
N GLN A 293 22.29 -3.86 8.31
CA GLN A 293 23.54 -4.46 8.77
C GLN A 293 23.31 -5.75 9.56
N TRP A 294 22.29 -5.77 10.43
CA TRP A 294 21.91 -6.98 11.17
C TRP A 294 21.39 -8.09 10.24
N ALA A 295 20.58 -7.75 9.24
CA ALA A 295 20.10 -8.69 8.25
C ALA A 295 21.26 -9.30 7.44
N GLU A 296 22.22 -8.45 7.03
CA GLU A 296 23.44 -8.90 6.33
C GLU A 296 24.30 -9.84 7.18
N SER A 297 24.53 -9.50 8.46
CA SER A 297 25.33 -10.34 9.36
C SER A 297 24.71 -11.72 9.64
N HIS A 298 23.40 -11.86 9.45
CA HIS A 298 22.66 -13.12 9.57
C HIS A 298 22.37 -13.77 8.21
N SER A 299 22.96 -13.26 7.11
CA SER A 299 22.76 -13.79 5.75
C SER A 299 21.30 -13.79 5.29
N ILE A 300 20.51 -12.79 5.72
CA ILE A 300 19.11 -12.63 5.34
C ILE A 300 19.04 -11.80 4.06
N THR A 301 18.80 -12.48 2.93
CA THR A 301 18.89 -11.89 1.60
C THR A 301 17.55 -11.49 1.00
N THR A 302 16.44 -11.99 1.53
CA THR A 302 15.09 -11.75 0.99
C THR A 302 14.07 -11.46 2.08
N ALA A 303 13.06 -10.66 1.71
CA ALA A 303 11.85 -10.43 2.46
C ALA A 303 10.66 -10.99 1.67
N PHE A 304 9.58 -11.37 2.36
CA PHE A 304 8.34 -11.82 1.71
C PHE A 304 7.24 -10.76 1.76
N ALA A 305 7.45 -9.68 2.50
CA ALA A 305 6.57 -8.51 2.45
C ALA A 305 7.31 -7.22 2.80
N VAL A 306 6.94 -6.15 2.11
CA VAL A 306 7.25 -4.76 2.47
C VAL A 306 5.97 -3.97 2.46
N GLY A 307 5.71 -3.20 3.50
CA GLY A 307 4.54 -2.35 3.60
C GLY A 307 4.81 -1.05 4.33
N ARG A 308 3.84 -0.14 4.28
CA ARG A 308 3.96 1.18 4.89
C ARG A 308 2.59 1.67 5.35
N ASP A 309 2.56 2.40 6.47
CA ASP A 309 1.38 3.15 6.88
C ASP A 309 1.16 4.37 5.97
N MET A 310 -0.07 4.89 6.00
CA MET A 310 -0.47 6.08 5.27
C MET A 310 -1.12 7.11 6.20
N GLY A 311 -0.74 7.10 7.49
CA GLY A 311 -1.23 8.04 8.48
C GLY A 311 -1.02 9.49 8.04
N ALA A 312 -1.78 10.43 8.61
CA ALA A 312 -1.64 11.85 8.27
C ALA A 312 -0.42 12.51 8.95
N ALA A 313 -0.06 12.08 10.17
CA ALA A 313 0.98 12.72 10.97
C ALA A 313 2.26 11.87 11.00
N PRO A 314 3.44 12.39 10.62
CA PRO A 314 4.70 11.66 10.73
C PRO A 314 5.04 11.34 12.19
N PRO A 315 5.98 10.40 12.44
CA PRO A 315 6.80 9.70 11.45
C PRO A 315 6.07 8.51 10.80
N ARG A 316 6.36 8.31 9.50
CA ARG A 316 5.86 7.16 8.74
C ARG A 316 6.69 5.92 9.05
N GLN A 317 6.06 4.77 8.91
CA GLN A 317 6.48 3.49 9.40
C GLN A 317 6.53 2.51 8.23
N THR A 318 7.68 1.89 7.99
CA THR A 318 7.83 0.84 6.99
C THR A 318 7.98 -0.50 7.69
N GLU A 319 7.11 -1.45 7.36
CA GLU A 319 7.13 -2.84 7.82
C GLU A 319 7.87 -3.70 6.80
N ILE A 320 8.87 -4.47 7.24
CA ILE A 320 9.55 -5.49 6.44
C ILE A 320 9.37 -6.83 7.16
N ARG A 321 8.84 -7.83 6.45
CA ARG A 321 8.66 -9.20 6.96
C ARG A 321 9.51 -10.19 6.18
N PHE A 322 10.21 -11.05 6.90
CA PHE A 322 11.14 -12.03 6.34
C PHE A 322 11.23 -13.28 7.20
N LYS A 323 11.62 -14.40 6.58
CA LYS A 323 11.88 -15.67 7.28
C LYS A 323 13.24 -15.59 7.98
N LEU A 324 13.32 -16.15 9.18
CA LEU A 324 14.57 -16.20 9.92
C LEU A 324 15.44 -17.39 9.44
N PRO A 325 16.77 -17.22 9.37
CA PRO A 325 17.68 -18.29 8.96
C PRO A 325 17.80 -19.35 10.06
N GLY A 326 18.07 -20.58 9.67
CA GLY A 326 18.27 -21.71 10.59
C GLY A 326 17.64 -23.00 10.08
N ASN A 327 18.27 -24.13 10.39
CA ASN A 327 17.81 -25.47 9.97
C ASN A 327 16.63 -25.98 10.82
N HIS A 328 16.53 -25.48 12.04
CA HIS A 328 15.50 -25.85 12.99
C HIS A 328 14.81 -24.59 13.52
N PRO A 329 13.50 -24.67 13.83
CA PRO A 329 12.76 -23.54 14.39
C PRO A 329 13.40 -22.93 15.64
N GLU A 330 14.02 -23.75 16.51
CA GLU A 330 14.72 -23.25 17.70
C GLU A 330 15.89 -22.31 17.37
N ASP A 331 16.63 -22.60 16.29
CA ASP A 331 17.72 -21.74 15.84
C ASP A 331 17.19 -20.42 15.27
N GLN A 332 16.08 -20.51 14.53
CA GLN A 332 15.39 -19.33 14.02
C GLN A 332 14.87 -18.45 15.18
N VAL A 333 14.30 -19.04 16.23
CA VAL A 333 13.88 -18.33 17.44
C VAL A 333 15.06 -17.63 18.10
N LYS A 334 16.23 -18.28 18.24
CA LYS A 334 17.43 -17.64 18.80
C LYS A 334 17.85 -16.41 18.00
N VAL A 335 17.80 -16.47 16.67
CA VAL A 335 18.08 -15.31 15.80
C VAL A 335 17.04 -14.21 16.04
N GLY A 336 15.76 -14.56 16.15
CA GLY A 336 14.70 -13.61 16.48
C GLY A 336 14.91 -12.91 17.83
N LEU A 337 15.28 -13.66 18.87
CA LEU A 337 15.60 -13.11 20.19
C LEU A 337 16.85 -12.24 20.18
N ASN A 338 17.84 -12.58 19.36
CA ASN A 338 19.00 -11.71 19.12
C ASN A 338 18.58 -10.36 18.52
N ALA A 339 17.58 -10.32 17.64
CA ALA A 339 17.05 -9.07 17.09
C ALA A 339 16.46 -8.17 18.16
N PHE A 340 15.71 -8.72 19.13
CA PHE A 340 15.19 -7.95 20.27
C PHE A 340 16.32 -7.26 21.04
N ALA A 341 17.38 -8.01 21.37
CA ALA A 341 18.54 -7.46 22.07
C ALA A 341 19.28 -6.40 21.22
N THR A 342 19.54 -6.70 19.95
CA THR A 342 20.32 -5.84 19.05
C THR A 342 19.60 -4.51 18.80
N PHE A 343 18.30 -4.56 18.54
CA PHE A 343 17.47 -3.38 18.27
C PHE A 343 16.93 -2.71 19.54
N LYS A 344 17.43 -3.13 20.71
CA LYS A 344 17.14 -2.54 22.03
C LYS A 344 15.66 -2.58 22.41
N PHE A 345 14.93 -3.61 21.95
CA PHE A 345 13.61 -3.91 22.48
C PHE A 345 13.75 -4.65 23.82
N PRO A 346 12.85 -4.41 24.79
CA PRO A 346 12.83 -5.18 26.02
C PRO A 346 12.65 -6.69 25.74
N PRO A 347 13.21 -7.55 26.60
CA PRO A 347 13.07 -9.00 26.44
C PRO A 347 11.61 -9.43 26.52
N ILE A 348 11.28 -10.53 25.85
CA ILE A 348 9.97 -11.18 25.95
C ILE A 348 9.72 -11.55 27.42
N PRO A 349 8.56 -11.20 28.02
CA PRO A 349 8.24 -11.55 29.39
C PRO A 349 8.33 -13.06 29.67
N GLU A 350 8.79 -13.42 30.86
CA GLU A 350 9.10 -14.80 31.25
C GLU A 350 7.96 -15.79 30.96
N ALA A 351 6.72 -15.42 31.29
CA ALA A 351 5.55 -16.27 31.04
C ALA A 351 5.35 -16.58 29.55
N ALA A 352 5.56 -15.62 28.66
CA ALA A 352 5.45 -15.81 27.21
C ALA A 352 6.69 -16.52 26.64
N ALA A 353 7.88 -16.20 27.16
CA ALA A 353 9.14 -16.84 26.77
C ALA A 353 9.14 -18.35 27.12
N ALA A 354 8.49 -18.74 28.22
CA ALA A 354 8.32 -20.14 28.59
C ALA A 354 7.46 -20.91 27.57
N VAL A 355 6.40 -20.30 27.03
CA VAL A 355 5.61 -20.90 25.95
C VAL A 355 6.45 -21.02 24.68
N LEU A 356 7.14 -19.94 24.30
CA LEU A 356 8.02 -19.92 23.12
C LEU A 356 9.09 -21.02 23.15
N SER A 357 9.67 -21.27 24.33
CA SER A 357 10.73 -22.28 24.51
C SER A 357 10.20 -23.72 24.46
N ASN A 358 8.93 -23.93 24.80
CA ASN A 358 8.28 -25.24 24.81
C ASN A 358 7.44 -25.51 23.55
N ALA A 359 7.32 -24.50 22.67
CA ALA A 359 6.51 -24.59 21.47
C ALA A 359 7.03 -25.70 20.55
N LYS A 360 6.17 -26.67 20.25
CA LYS A 360 6.47 -27.69 19.25
C LYS A 360 6.24 -27.12 17.86
N ILE A 361 7.26 -26.43 17.35
CA ILE A 361 7.22 -25.89 16.00
C ILE A 361 7.56 -27.03 15.04
N GLU A 362 6.55 -27.51 14.31
CA GLU A 362 6.78 -28.53 13.28
C GLU A 362 7.78 -28.04 12.23
N ASN A 363 8.79 -28.86 11.95
CA ASN A 363 9.76 -28.57 10.92
C ASN A 363 9.16 -28.88 9.54
N SER A 364 8.43 -27.93 8.96
CA SER A 364 7.90 -28.01 7.61
C SER A 364 8.36 -26.82 6.76
N HIS A 365 8.47 -27.03 5.45
CA HIS A 365 8.84 -25.96 4.50
C HIS A 365 7.92 -24.73 4.58
N ASP A 366 6.67 -24.93 5.01
CA ASP A 366 5.65 -23.89 5.12
C ASP A 366 5.58 -23.23 6.51
N ALA A 367 6.19 -23.81 7.53
CA ALA A 367 6.16 -23.33 8.91
C ALA A 367 7.54 -22.84 9.36
N SER A 368 7.97 -21.69 8.83
CA SER A 368 9.19 -21.00 9.25
C SER A 368 8.86 -19.89 10.25
N VAL A 369 9.69 -19.76 11.29
CA VAL A 369 9.67 -18.58 12.16
C VAL A 369 10.09 -17.38 11.33
N SER A 370 9.37 -16.27 11.51
CA SER A 370 9.57 -15.04 10.74
C SER A 370 9.70 -13.85 11.67
N LEU A 371 10.29 -12.77 11.17
CA LEU A 371 10.38 -11.51 11.89
C LEU A 371 9.66 -10.41 11.11
N SER A 372 8.95 -9.56 11.83
CA SER A 372 8.36 -8.32 11.34
C SER A 372 9.08 -7.15 12.00
N VAL A 373 9.78 -6.35 11.20
CA VAL A 373 10.51 -5.16 11.67
C VAL A 373 9.83 -3.93 11.13
N ILE A 374 9.44 -3.00 12.03
CA ILE A 374 8.92 -1.69 11.65
C ILE A 374 9.90 -0.61 12.06
N THR A 375 10.32 0.21 11.09
CA THR A 375 11.20 1.35 11.29
C THR A 375 10.57 2.64 10.80
N SER A 376 10.98 3.76 11.39
CA SER A 376 10.65 5.11 10.95
C SER A 376 11.92 5.99 10.90
N THR A 377 11.76 7.24 10.48
CA THR A 377 12.83 8.25 10.58
C THR A 377 13.26 8.54 12.03
N GLU A 378 12.41 8.21 13.00
CA GLU A 378 12.65 8.45 14.43
C GLU A 378 13.23 7.22 15.16
N GLY A 379 13.21 6.04 14.55
CA GLY A 379 13.82 4.85 15.15
C GLY A 379 13.11 3.55 14.82
N PHE A 380 13.39 2.52 15.63
CA PHE A 380 12.64 1.28 15.62
C PHE A 380 11.28 1.49 16.27
N VAL A 381 10.21 1.15 15.57
CA VAL A 381 8.83 1.37 16.02
C VAL A 381 8.28 0.10 16.66
N ARG A 382 8.37 -1.03 15.94
CA ARG A 382 7.76 -2.29 16.36
C ARG A 382 8.63 -3.45 15.91
N LEU A 383 8.73 -4.46 16.76
CA LEU A 383 9.36 -5.74 16.44
C LEU A 383 8.38 -6.85 16.76
N GLY A 384 8.20 -7.80 15.86
CA GLY A 384 7.33 -8.96 16.04
C GLY A 384 8.02 -10.24 15.62
N LEU A 385 8.07 -11.22 16.52
CA LEU A 385 8.51 -12.58 16.23
C LEU A 385 7.29 -13.45 15.92
N LEU A 386 7.15 -13.90 14.68
CA LEU A 386 6.02 -14.70 14.21
C LEU A 386 6.38 -16.18 14.27
N VAL A 387 5.72 -16.90 15.17
CA VAL A 387 5.87 -18.34 15.36
C VAL A 387 4.66 -19.04 14.75
N PRO A 388 4.86 -19.96 13.79
CA PRO A 388 3.76 -20.59 13.07
C PRO A 388 3.00 -21.60 13.93
N ARG A 389 1.70 -21.71 13.67
CA ARG A 389 0.81 -22.79 14.15
C ARG A 389 0.91 -23.06 15.67
N PRO A 390 0.64 -22.05 16.52
CA PRO A 390 0.55 -22.27 17.96
C PRO A 390 -0.53 -23.33 18.28
N SER A 391 -0.23 -24.23 19.21
CA SER A 391 -1.22 -25.19 19.68
C SER A 391 -2.33 -24.51 20.49
N PRO A 392 -3.50 -25.15 20.69
CA PRO A 392 -4.54 -24.62 21.57
C PRO A 392 -4.04 -24.33 23.00
N SER A 393 -3.13 -25.16 23.52
CA SER A 393 -2.47 -24.92 24.81
C SER A 393 -1.57 -23.69 24.80
N ASP A 394 -0.87 -23.41 23.70
CA ASP A 394 -0.04 -22.21 23.56
C ASP A 394 -0.92 -20.96 23.53
N VAL A 395 -2.02 -20.99 22.77
CA VAL A 395 -3.00 -19.89 22.73
C VAL A 395 -3.53 -19.60 24.14
N GLN A 396 -3.89 -20.63 24.89
CA GLN A 396 -4.37 -20.48 26.26
C GLN A 396 -3.33 -19.85 27.20
N ALA A 397 -2.10 -20.37 27.18
CA ALA A 397 -1.02 -19.90 28.03
C ALA A 397 -0.62 -18.45 27.68
N LEU A 398 -0.56 -18.11 26.40
CA LEU A 398 -0.21 -16.77 25.94
C LEU A 398 -1.30 -15.75 26.24
N CYS A 399 -2.58 -16.11 26.12
CA CYS A 399 -3.67 -15.25 26.58
C CYS A 399 -3.51 -14.91 28.07
N ALA A 400 -3.26 -15.93 28.91
CA ALA A 400 -3.05 -15.72 30.34
C ALA A 400 -1.83 -14.83 30.63
N ALA A 401 -0.75 -14.95 29.84
CA ALA A 401 0.48 -14.19 30.02
C ALA A 401 0.33 -12.67 29.79
N VAL A 402 -0.65 -12.23 29.00
CA VAL A 402 -0.84 -10.79 28.65
C VAL A 402 -2.19 -10.21 29.03
N GLY A 403 -2.96 -10.91 29.89
CA GLY A 403 -4.25 -10.43 30.38
C GLY A 403 -5.41 -10.59 29.39
N GLY A 404 -5.28 -11.49 28.42
CA GLY A 404 -6.33 -11.91 27.50
C GLY A 404 -7.11 -13.12 28.01
N THR A 405 -8.10 -13.57 27.23
CA THR A 405 -8.83 -14.82 27.54
C THR A 405 -8.91 -15.72 26.30
N ALA A 406 -8.51 -16.98 26.46
CA ALA A 406 -8.58 -17.98 25.40
C ALA A 406 -10.02 -18.16 24.89
N LYS A 407 -11.01 -17.98 25.77
CA LYS A 407 -12.43 -18.02 25.40
C LYS A 407 -12.79 -16.92 24.41
N ALA A 408 -12.37 -15.68 24.63
CA ALA A 408 -12.69 -14.58 23.70
C ALA A 408 -12.03 -14.80 22.33
N VAL A 409 -10.80 -15.34 22.31
CA VAL A 409 -10.12 -15.72 21.07
C VAL A 409 -10.86 -16.86 20.36
N SER A 410 -11.25 -17.90 21.09
CA SER A 410 -11.99 -19.04 20.53
C SER A 410 -13.39 -18.68 20.04
N ASP A 411 -14.11 -17.81 20.75
CA ASP A 411 -15.41 -17.27 20.31
C ASP A 411 -15.24 -16.46 19.00
N PHE A 412 -14.12 -15.73 18.87
CA PHE A 412 -13.77 -15.00 17.65
C PHE A 412 -13.40 -15.93 16.49
N GLU A 413 -12.59 -16.96 16.73
CA GLU A 413 -12.31 -18.02 15.75
C GLU A 413 -13.60 -18.68 15.24
N GLY A 414 -14.51 -19.01 16.16
CA GLY A 414 -15.82 -19.57 15.84
C GLY A 414 -16.67 -18.67 14.95
N SER A 415 -16.55 -17.34 15.07
CA SER A 415 -17.27 -16.39 14.20
C SER A 415 -16.78 -16.37 12.75
N MET A 416 -15.60 -16.93 12.47
CA MET A 416 -14.99 -17.02 11.14
C MET A 416 -15.12 -18.42 10.53
N ASP A 417 -15.89 -19.32 11.16
CA ASP A 417 -15.92 -20.76 10.87
C ASP A 417 -14.50 -21.36 10.78
N ILE A 418 -13.58 -20.96 11.66
CA ILE A 418 -12.28 -21.61 11.81
C ILE A 418 -12.51 -22.84 12.67
N LEU A 419 -12.19 -24.02 12.14
CA LEU A 419 -12.50 -25.27 12.84
C LEU A 419 -11.61 -25.44 14.08
N PRO A 420 -12.12 -26.09 15.14
CA PRO A 420 -11.29 -26.46 16.28
C PRO A 420 -10.05 -27.27 15.83
N GLY A 421 -8.86 -26.73 16.10
CA GLY A 421 -7.59 -27.33 15.70
C GLY A 421 -6.92 -26.70 14.46
N GLU A 422 -7.61 -25.85 13.70
CA GLU A 422 -6.97 -25.03 12.64
C GLU A 422 -6.23 -23.84 13.25
N GLY A 423 -6.87 -23.14 14.18
CA GLY A 423 -6.29 -22.10 15.03
C GLY A 423 -5.61 -20.95 14.27
N PRO A 424 -4.73 -20.19 14.94
CA PRO A 424 -3.94 -19.15 14.29
C PRO A 424 -2.90 -19.72 13.32
N LEU A 425 -2.70 -19.06 12.18
CA LEU A 425 -1.56 -19.32 11.30
C LEU A 425 -0.23 -19.01 11.99
N PHE A 426 -0.20 -17.90 12.73
CA PHE A 426 0.95 -17.46 13.51
C PHE A 426 0.50 -16.85 14.82
N VAL A 427 1.33 -17.01 15.84
CA VAL A 427 1.35 -16.09 16.97
C VAL A 427 2.54 -15.14 16.83
N GLU A 428 2.28 -13.86 17.02
CA GLU A 428 3.27 -12.79 16.97
C GLU A 428 3.56 -12.29 18.38
N TYR A 429 4.79 -12.52 18.84
CA TYR A 429 5.34 -11.93 20.05
C TYR A 429 5.86 -10.55 19.68
N GLN A 430 5.06 -9.51 19.91
CA GLN A 430 5.39 -8.16 19.47
C GLN A 430 5.69 -7.21 20.62
N TYR A 431 6.47 -6.18 20.30
CA TYR A 431 6.69 -5.04 21.17
C TYR A 431 6.57 -3.75 20.37
N LEU A 432 5.69 -2.85 20.81
CA LEU A 432 5.55 -1.49 20.26
C LEU A 432 6.31 -0.50 21.15
N GLN A 433 7.28 0.22 20.59
CA GLN A 433 8.04 1.22 21.34
C GLN A 433 7.19 2.47 21.64
N LYS A 434 7.53 3.14 22.74
CA LYS A 434 7.04 4.48 23.01
C LYS A 434 7.78 5.49 22.15
N PRO A 435 7.15 6.57 21.66
CA PRO A 435 5.75 6.97 21.86
C PRO A 435 4.81 6.58 20.70
N PHE A 436 5.09 5.47 20.00
CA PHE A 436 4.39 5.13 18.75
C PHE A 436 2.97 4.57 18.93
N GLY A 437 2.48 4.45 20.15
CA GLY A 437 1.08 4.09 20.40
C GLY A 437 0.12 5.27 20.39
N TYR A 438 0.63 6.51 20.50
CA TYR A 438 -0.16 7.75 20.46
C TYR A 438 -1.37 7.78 21.40
N GLY A 439 -1.32 7.03 22.51
CA GLY A 439 -2.42 6.90 23.49
C GLY A 439 -3.62 6.07 23.04
N VAL A 440 -3.64 5.60 21.78
CA VAL A 440 -4.74 4.81 21.21
C VAL A 440 -4.35 3.37 20.90
N TYR A 441 -3.07 3.05 20.86
CA TYR A 441 -2.57 1.68 20.77
C TYR A 441 -1.78 1.28 22.01
N LYS A 442 -1.88 0.00 22.37
CA LYS A 442 -1.13 -0.59 23.49
C LYS A 442 0.37 -0.58 23.18
N GLU A 443 1.10 0.28 23.86
CA GLU A 443 2.56 0.29 23.84
C GLU A 443 3.11 -0.79 24.78
N GLY A 444 4.30 -1.31 24.44
CA GLY A 444 4.92 -2.40 25.16
C GLY A 444 4.72 -3.76 24.52
N PHE A 445 4.93 -4.81 25.32
CA PHE A 445 4.79 -6.19 24.88
C PHE A 445 3.33 -6.59 24.72
N ASP A 446 3.03 -7.33 23.64
CA ASP A 446 1.71 -7.87 23.37
C ASP A 446 1.79 -9.16 22.56
N ILE A 447 0.71 -9.97 22.63
CA ILE A 447 0.55 -11.18 21.83
C ILE A 447 -0.55 -10.94 20.79
N VAL A 448 -0.25 -11.21 19.53
CA VAL A 448 -1.21 -11.11 18.42
C VAL A 448 -1.33 -12.44 17.70
N PHE A 449 -2.55 -12.88 17.45
CA PHE A 449 -2.84 -14.09 16.68
C PHE A 449 -3.26 -13.71 15.27
N HIS A 450 -2.66 -14.34 14.26
CA HIS A 450 -2.91 -14.07 12.84
C HIS A 450 -3.68 -15.22 12.21
N TYR A 451 -4.73 -14.91 11.45
CA TYR A 451 -5.64 -15.88 10.82
C TYR A 451 -5.76 -15.59 9.33
N ARG A 452 -5.94 -16.65 8.54
CA ARG A 452 -6.45 -16.55 7.17
C ARG A 452 -7.94 -16.80 7.21
N VAL A 453 -8.71 -15.79 6.84
CA VAL A 453 -10.18 -15.83 6.86
C VAL A 453 -10.70 -16.59 5.64
N GLY A 454 -10.04 -16.43 4.49
CA GLY A 454 -10.42 -17.14 3.28
C GLY A 454 -9.72 -16.63 2.03
N ILE A 455 -10.16 -17.18 0.90
CA ILE A 455 -9.69 -16.87 -0.44
C ILE A 455 -10.88 -16.77 -1.41
N GLU A 456 -10.82 -15.83 -2.34
CA GLU A 456 -11.67 -15.77 -3.52
C GLU A 456 -10.80 -16.07 -4.75
N GLU A 457 -11.10 -17.14 -5.46
CA GLU A 457 -10.37 -17.57 -6.67
C GLU A 457 -11.33 -17.97 -7.79
N ILE A 458 -10.88 -17.85 -9.04
CA ILE A 458 -11.60 -18.25 -10.27
C ILE A 458 -10.96 -19.48 -10.89
#